data_AF-A0A1D7ZZD0-F1
#
_entry.id   AF-A0A1D7ZZD0-F1
#
_cell.length_a   1.000
_cell.length_b   1.000
_cell.length_c   1.000
_cell.angle_alpha   90.00
_cell.angle_beta   90.00
_cell.angle_gamma   90.00
#
_symmetry.space_group_name_H-M   'P 1'
#
loop_
_entity.id
_entity.type
_entity.pdbx_description
1 polymer ?
#
loop_
_entity_poly.entity_id
_entity_poly.type
_entity_poly.pdbx_seq_one_letter_code
_entity_poly.pdbx_strand_id
1 'polypeptide(L)'
;MFMQPREFIFRLSLCPGLGPLSRVRLWRVAEQNYCFDNLELLTSQSQITPRVKESLLKNWASPYLDRLVEQNYRVPQITLLDPDYPAILREIYCPPLVLYYQGNRDLFKMPALAVVGSRQATSYGFTVLEKLIPSVVNHRITIVSGLARGIDSRSHEQALASGGAVIGVIGTGLDQTYPRSNGALQAQVADQGLLLTEYPLQTPPLPSHFPARNRIIAGLCQTCLVVEAKQQSGSLITANLALQENRNVCAVPGPITSPTSLGTNELISEGAQPILNSKDLLAEFDPWFEAEA
;
A
#
# COMPACT_ATOMS: atom_id res chain seq x y z
N MET A 1 10.86 33.20 -6.65
CA MET A 1 9.88 32.44 -7.43
C MET A 1 9.09 31.61 -6.45
N PHE A 2 7.76 31.70 -6.44
CA PHE A 2 6.94 30.94 -5.50
C PHE A 2 6.98 29.45 -5.87
N MET A 3 7.32 28.61 -4.90
CA MET A 3 7.35 27.15 -5.09
C MET A 3 5.94 26.64 -5.41
N GLN A 4 5.80 25.83 -6.45
CA GLN A 4 4.50 25.29 -6.85
C GLN A 4 4.10 24.11 -5.96
N PRO A 5 2.80 23.82 -5.76
CA PRO A 5 2.35 22.74 -4.88
C PRO A 5 2.94 21.36 -5.23
N ARG A 6 3.03 21.03 -6.52
CA ARG A 6 3.63 19.76 -6.99
C ARG A 6 5.13 19.69 -6.68
N GLU A 7 5.84 20.78 -6.92
CA GLU A 7 7.28 20.88 -6.60
C GLU A 7 7.51 20.68 -5.11
N PHE A 8 6.68 21.32 -4.28
CA PHE A 8 6.72 21.19 -2.83
C PHE A 8 6.46 19.75 -2.36
N ILE A 9 5.39 19.10 -2.82
CA ILE A 9 5.10 17.70 -2.46
C ILE A 9 6.27 16.79 -2.82
N PHE A 10 6.84 16.98 -4.01
CA PHE A 10 7.93 16.14 -4.50
C PHE A 10 9.21 16.33 -3.67
N ARG A 11 9.56 17.59 -3.39
CA ARG A 11 10.70 17.91 -2.52
C ARG A 11 10.50 17.39 -1.09
N LEU A 12 9.29 17.51 -0.57
CA LEU A 12 8.91 17.05 0.76
C LEU A 12 8.94 15.53 0.89
N SER A 13 8.50 14.79 -0.15
CA SER A 13 8.51 13.32 -0.15
C SER A 13 9.92 12.73 -0.19
N LEU A 14 10.90 13.49 -0.70
CA LEU A 14 12.31 13.09 -0.79
C LEU A 14 13.19 13.65 0.32
N CYS A 15 12.69 14.61 1.11
CA CYS A 15 13.45 15.23 2.18
C CYS A 15 13.85 14.18 3.25
N PRO A 16 15.16 13.98 3.50
CA PRO A 16 15.63 13.04 4.51
C PRO A 16 15.15 13.39 5.92
N GLY A 17 14.92 12.36 6.74
CA GLY A 17 14.54 12.50 8.14
C GLY A 17 13.04 12.76 8.38
N LEU A 18 12.23 12.80 7.33
CA LEU A 18 10.78 12.94 7.42
C LEU A 18 10.11 11.58 7.19
N GLY A 19 9.35 11.11 8.19
CA GLY A 19 8.45 9.96 8.02
C GLY A 19 7.13 10.34 7.33
N PRO A 20 6.31 9.35 6.93
CA PRO A 20 5.06 9.59 6.20
C PRO A 20 4.12 10.59 6.88
N LEU A 21 3.89 10.43 8.19
CA LEU A 21 2.99 11.30 8.95
C LEU A 21 3.49 12.75 9.01
N SER A 22 4.80 12.95 9.15
CA SER A 22 5.38 14.29 9.16
C SER A 22 5.21 14.99 7.82
N ARG A 23 5.35 14.25 6.71
CA ARG A 23 5.13 14.77 5.35
C ARG A 23 3.67 15.20 5.17
N VAL A 24 2.72 14.35 5.57
CA VAL A 24 1.28 14.68 5.47
C VAL A 24 0.92 15.89 6.33
N ARG A 25 1.45 15.99 7.55
CA ARG A 25 1.20 17.16 8.42
C ARG A 25 1.75 18.45 7.83
N LEU A 26 2.97 18.42 7.28
CA LEU A 26 3.58 19.57 6.60
C LEU A 26 2.79 19.95 5.34
N TRP A 27 2.35 18.97 4.54
CA TRP A 27 1.49 19.19 3.39
C TRP A 27 0.17 19.87 3.77
N ARG A 28 -0.54 19.37 4.78
CA ARG A 28 -1.83 19.94 5.21
C ARG A 28 -1.69 21.42 5.61
N VAL A 29 -0.64 21.77 6.35
CA VAL A 29 -0.39 23.17 6.71
C VAL A 29 -0.08 24.02 5.47
N ALA A 30 0.73 23.49 4.55
CA ALA A 30 1.08 24.19 3.31
C ALA A 30 -0.15 24.46 2.44
N GLU A 31 -1.00 23.45 2.28
CA GLU A 31 -2.25 23.51 1.53
C GLU A 31 -3.24 24.51 2.15
N GLN A 32 -3.46 24.44 3.47
CA GLN A 32 -4.37 25.32 4.20
C GLN A 32 -3.96 26.80 4.12
N ASN A 33 -2.66 27.09 4.17
CA ASN A 33 -2.15 28.46 4.11
C ASN A 33 -1.80 28.91 2.69
N TYR A 34 -1.95 28.03 1.69
CA TYR A 34 -1.45 28.22 0.33
C TYR A 34 0.00 28.74 0.30
N CYS A 35 0.87 28.13 1.11
CA CYS A 35 2.25 28.56 1.32
C CYS A 35 3.20 27.36 1.28
N PHE A 36 4.15 27.38 0.34
CA PHE A 36 4.98 26.23 0.00
C PHE A 36 6.49 26.48 0.18
N ASP A 37 6.88 27.67 0.60
CA ASP A 37 8.26 28.12 0.73
C ASP A 37 8.63 28.60 2.15
N ASN A 38 7.65 28.94 2.99
CA ASN A 38 7.89 29.40 4.36
C ASN A 38 7.99 28.23 5.37
N LEU A 39 9.19 27.65 5.50
CA LEU A 39 9.42 26.55 6.45
C LEU A 39 9.15 26.92 7.92
N GLU A 40 9.30 28.17 8.31
CA GLU A 40 9.04 28.60 9.70
C GLU A 40 7.55 28.48 10.02
N LEU A 41 6.69 28.99 9.13
CA LEU A 41 5.24 28.81 9.22
C LEU A 41 4.88 27.33 9.23
N LEU A 42 5.39 26.55 8.27
CA LEU A 42 5.05 25.13 8.13
C LEU A 42 5.45 24.31 9.37
N THR A 43 6.65 24.55 9.92
CA THR A 43 7.14 23.81 11.08
C THR A 43 6.47 24.22 12.39
N SER A 44 5.99 25.47 12.51
CA SER A 44 5.31 25.93 13.72
C SER A 44 3.89 25.37 13.86
N GLN A 45 3.20 25.09 12.76
CA GLN A 45 1.80 24.64 12.76
C GLN A 45 1.61 23.14 12.50
N SER A 46 2.63 22.42 12.02
CA SER A 46 2.50 21.01 11.59
C SER A 46 2.61 19.98 12.72
N GLN A 47 2.76 20.39 13.98
CA GLN A 47 2.88 19.48 15.14
C GLN A 47 3.94 18.37 14.94
N ILE A 48 5.03 18.68 14.23
CA ILE A 48 6.16 17.76 14.04
C ILE A 48 7.08 17.83 15.25
N THR A 49 7.85 16.76 15.49
CA THR A 49 8.81 16.75 16.61
C THR A 49 9.99 17.69 16.34
N PRO A 50 10.67 18.20 17.38
CA PRO A 50 11.86 19.04 17.22
C PRO A 50 12.95 18.39 16.34
N ARG A 51 13.16 17.08 16.49
CA ARG A 51 14.09 16.29 15.68
C ARG A 51 13.74 16.32 14.19
N VAL A 52 12.46 16.20 13.85
CA VAL A 52 12.01 16.26 12.46
C VAL A 52 12.16 17.68 11.90
N LYS A 53 11.83 18.70 12.70
CA LYS A 53 12.04 20.12 12.32
C LYS A 53 13.50 20.40 12.00
N GLU A 54 14.43 20.00 12.87
CA GLU A 54 15.87 20.18 12.64
C GLU A 54 16.32 19.47 11.36
N SER A 55 15.85 18.23 11.14
CA SER A 55 16.18 17.47 9.94
C SER A 55 15.65 18.13 8.66
N LEU A 56 14.42 18.64 8.68
CA LEU A 56 13.84 19.39 7.57
C LEU A 56 14.69 20.63 7.25
N LEU A 57 14.94 21.49 8.23
CA LEU A 57 15.69 22.75 8.04
C LEU A 57 17.11 22.49 7.53
N LYS A 58 17.77 21.44 8.06
CA LYS A 58 19.11 21.04 7.62
C LYS A 58 19.14 20.57 6.17
N ASN A 59 18.15 19.80 5.74
CA ASN A 59 18.19 19.11 4.44
C ASN A 59 17.45 19.86 3.32
N TRP A 60 16.54 20.79 3.65
CA TRP A 60 15.63 21.39 2.66
C TRP A 60 16.33 22.12 1.53
N ALA A 61 17.44 22.80 1.79
CA ALA A 61 18.24 23.52 0.79
C ALA A 61 19.55 22.78 0.44
N SER A 62 19.62 21.48 0.74
CA SER A 62 20.84 20.71 0.51
C SER A 62 21.01 20.31 -0.97
N PRO A 63 22.23 20.35 -1.53
CA PRO A 63 22.51 19.84 -2.88
C PRO A 63 22.19 18.35 -3.03
N TYR A 64 22.18 17.60 -1.93
CA TYR A 64 21.76 16.20 -1.92
C TYR A 64 20.28 16.05 -2.27
N LEU A 65 19.41 16.86 -1.63
CA LEU A 65 17.97 16.84 -1.92
C LEU A 65 17.69 17.32 -3.34
N ASP A 66 18.39 18.36 -3.83
CA ASP A 66 18.24 18.83 -5.21
C ASP A 66 18.51 17.72 -6.23
N ARG A 67 19.60 16.95 -6.04
CA ARG A 67 19.91 15.80 -6.90
C ARG A 67 18.86 14.70 -6.81
N LEU A 68 18.38 14.38 -5.60
CA LEU A 68 17.32 13.38 -5.44
C LEU A 68 16.04 13.80 -6.16
N VAL A 69 15.66 15.08 -6.04
CA VAL A 69 14.51 15.65 -6.74
C VAL A 69 14.70 15.50 -8.25
N GLU A 70 15.82 15.98 -8.80
CA GLU A 70 16.06 15.92 -10.24
C GLU A 70 16.04 14.48 -10.79
N GLN A 71 16.66 13.53 -10.07
CA GLN A 71 16.72 12.14 -10.48
C GLN A 71 15.35 11.47 -10.48
N ASN A 72 14.57 11.65 -9.41
CA ASN A 72 13.30 10.95 -9.25
C ASN A 72 12.17 11.63 -10.02
N TYR A 73 12.28 12.91 -10.38
CA TYR A 73 11.24 13.62 -11.14
C TYR A 73 11.01 13.00 -12.54
N ARG A 74 12.02 12.28 -13.05
CA ARG A 74 11.98 11.58 -14.35
C ARG A 74 11.34 10.19 -14.27
N VAL A 75 11.06 9.70 -13.08
CA VAL A 75 10.44 8.38 -12.85
C VAL A 75 8.92 8.53 -12.98
N PRO A 76 8.21 7.60 -13.65
CA PRO A 76 6.76 7.62 -13.69
C PRO A 76 6.17 7.68 -12.28
N GLN A 77 5.36 8.70 -12.04
CA GLN A 77 4.87 9.03 -10.71
C GLN A 77 3.46 9.62 -10.76
N ILE A 78 2.74 9.47 -9.67
CA ILE A 78 1.44 10.06 -9.41
C ILE A 78 1.44 10.72 -8.02
N THR A 79 0.90 11.91 -7.92
CA THR A 79 0.86 12.72 -6.69
C THR A 79 -0.55 12.82 -6.15
N LEU A 80 -0.69 13.17 -4.87
CA LEU A 80 -1.98 13.45 -4.23
C LEU A 80 -2.83 14.48 -4.98
N LEU A 81 -2.17 15.37 -5.74
CA LEU A 81 -2.77 16.44 -6.54
C LEU A 81 -3.28 15.99 -7.90
N ASP A 82 -2.88 14.80 -8.36
CA ASP A 82 -3.28 14.30 -9.67
C ASP A 82 -4.76 13.86 -9.64
N PRO A 83 -5.53 14.18 -10.70
CA PRO A 83 -6.96 13.85 -10.75
C PRO A 83 -7.20 12.34 -10.79
N ASP A 84 -6.26 11.56 -11.35
CA ASP A 84 -6.30 10.10 -11.41
C ASP A 84 -5.72 9.42 -10.17
N TYR A 85 -5.30 10.18 -9.14
CA TYR A 85 -4.86 9.59 -7.87
C TYR A 85 -6.06 8.94 -7.16
N PRO A 86 -5.94 7.69 -6.66
CA PRO A 86 -7.09 6.93 -6.16
C PRO A 86 -7.79 7.65 -5.02
N ALA A 87 -9.09 7.93 -5.18
CA ALA A 87 -9.87 8.65 -4.18
C ALA A 87 -9.87 7.92 -2.82
N ILE A 88 -10.08 6.60 -2.86
CA ILE A 88 -10.04 5.73 -1.67
C ILE A 88 -8.70 5.82 -0.92
N LEU A 89 -7.58 5.95 -1.65
CA LEU A 89 -6.26 6.10 -1.04
C LEU A 89 -6.03 7.54 -0.52
N ARG A 90 -6.65 8.55 -1.13
CA ARG A 90 -6.57 9.95 -0.66
C ARG A 90 -7.24 10.12 0.71
N GLU A 91 -8.26 9.32 0.99
CA GLU A 91 -9.06 9.38 2.22
C GLU A 91 -8.37 8.80 3.45
N ILE A 92 -7.31 7.99 3.28
CA ILE A 92 -6.68 7.35 4.44
C ILE A 92 -6.04 8.39 5.37
N TYR A 93 -5.84 8.04 6.65
CA TYR A 93 -5.29 8.96 7.65
C TYR A 93 -3.95 9.61 7.22
N CYS A 94 -3.10 8.82 6.58
CA CYS A 94 -1.76 9.21 6.12
C CYS A 94 -1.55 8.78 4.65
N PRO A 95 -2.09 9.52 3.66
CA PRO A 95 -1.98 9.14 2.25
C PRO A 95 -0.55 9.39 1.73
N PRO A 96 -0.01 8.53 0.84
CA PRO A 96 1.30 8.79 0.25
C PRO A 96 1.23 10.01 -0.68
N LEU A 97 2.04 11.04 -0.44
CA LEU A 97 1.98 12.28 -1.23
C LEU A 97 2.44 12.07 -2.69
N VAL A 98 3.37 11.14 -2.88
CA VAL A 98 3.92 10.72 -4.18
C VAL A 98 3.99 9.20 -4.20
N LEU A 99 3.54 8.59 -5.29
CA LEU A 99 3.76 7.18 -5.61
C LEU A 99 4.51 7.09 -6.94
N TYR A 100 5.60 6.35 -6.95
CA TYR A 100 6.25 5.91 -8.17
C TYR A 100 5.61 4.61 -8.63
N TYR A 101 5.51 4.44 -9.95
CA TYR A 101 4.85 3.26 -10.50
C TYR A 101 5.52 2.71 -11.76
N GLN A 102 5.23 1.46 -12.06
CA GLN A 102 5.49 0.82 -13.34
C GLN A 102 4.30 -0.08 -13.70
N GLY A 103 3.80 0.03 -14.93
CA GLY A 103 2.64 -0.74 -15.40
C GLY A 103 1.37 0.10 -15.59
N ASN A 104 0.20 -0.54 -15.49
CA ASN A 104 -1.08 0.04 -15.88
C ASN A 104 -1.81 0.77 -14.72
N ARG A 105 -1.90 2.10 -14.80
CA ARG A 105 -2.61 2.92 -13.81
C ARG A 105 -4.13 2.81 -13.86
N ASP A 106 -4.72 2.31 -14.95
CA ASP A 106 -6.18 2.16 -15.01
C ASP A 106 -6.71 1.18 -13.97
N LEU A 107 -5.85 0.35 -13.39
CA LEU A 107 -6.19 -0.53 -12.26
C LEU A 107 -6.64 0.24 -11.01
N PHE A 108 -6.34 1.53 -10.88
CA PHE A 108 -6.87 2.37 -9.80
C PHE A 108 -8.37 2.62 -9.88
N LYS A 109 -9.00 2.36 -11.03
CA LYS A 109 -10.44 2.53 -11.26
C LYS A 109 -11.22 1.26 -10.94
N MET A 110 -10.53 0.13 -10.76
CA MET A 110 -11.13 -1.17 -10.52
C MET A 110 -11.34 -1.39 -9.01
N PRO A 111 -12.29 -2.24 -8.60
CA PRO A 111 -12.40 -2.63 -7.21
C PRO A 111 -11.18 -3.49 -6.88
N ALA A 112 -10.76 -3.44 -5.63
CA ALA A 112 -9.51 -4.02 -5.18
C ALA A 112 -9.70 -4.84 -3.91
N LEU A 113 -9.20 -6.07 -3.95
CA LEU A 113 -9.08 -6.96 -2.81
C LEU A 113 -7.63 -6.97 -2.35
N ALA A 114 -7.37 -6.47 -1.13
CA ALA A 114 -6.09 -6.70 -0.48
C ALA A 114 -6.03 -8.15 -0.01
N VAL A 115 -4.98 -8.88 -0.38
CA VAL A 115 -4.75 -10.25 0.10
C VAL A 115 -3.44 -10.30 0.87
N VAL A 116 -3.51 -10.59 2.16
CA VAL A 116 -2.35 -10.61 3.05
C VAL A 116 -2.28 -11.89 3.87
N GLY A 117 -1.08 -12.27 4.29
CA GLY A 117 -0.94 -13.36 5.24
C GLY A 117 0.48 -13.76 5.58
N SER A 118 0.62 -15.00 6.03
CA SER A 118 1.87 -15.54 6.55
C SER A 118 2.93 -15.60 5.46
N ARG A 119 4.15 -15.16 5.82
CA ARG A 119 5.35 -15.38 5.00
C ARG A 119 5.80 -16.84 4.96
N GLN A 120 5.35 -17.62 5.93
CA GLN A 120 5.52 -19.07 6.04
C GLN A 120 4.14 -19.71 5.89
N ALA A 121 3.51 -19.47 4.75
CA ALA A 121 2.20 -20.03 4.44
C ALA A 121 2.27 -21.55 4.30
N THR A 122 1.19 -22.22 4.64
CA THR A 122 1.05 -23.67 4.56
C THR A 122 0.40 -24.08 3.24
N SER A 123 0.36 -25.38 2.94
CA SER A 123 -0.39 -25.92 1.80
C SER A 123 -1.89 -25.61 1.90
N TYR A 124 -2.42 -25.43 3.11
CA TYR A 124 -3.79 -25.00 3.32
C TYR A 124 -4.02 -23.60 2.74
N GLY A 125 -3.18 -22.62 3.11
CA GLY A 125 -3.29 -21.25 2.60
C GLY A 125 -3.21 -21.17 1.07
N PHE A 126 -2.33 -21.98 0.46
CA PHE A 126 -2.23 -22.04 -1.01
C PHE A 126 -3.47 -22.64 -1.66
N THR A 127 -3.98 -23.76 -1.14
CA THR A 127 -5.24 -24.38 -1.59
C THR A 127 -6.41 -23.41 -1.47
N VAL A 128 -6.45 -22.60 -0.42
CA VAL A 128 -7.48 -21.57 -0.24
C VAL A 128 -7.40 -20.51 -1.35
N LEU A 129 -6.20 -19.99 -1.64
CA LEU A 129 -6.02 -19.02 -2.72
C LEU A 129 -6.43 -19.60 -4.09
N GLU A 130 -6.06 -20.85 -4.38
CA GLU A 130 -6.47 -21.56 -5.61
C GLU A 130 -8.00 -21.64 -5.74
N LYS A 131 -8.72 -21.77 -4.63
CA LYS A 131 -10.20 -21.83 -4.61
C LYS A 131 -10.86 -20.46 -4.71
N LEU A 132 -10.29 -19.44 -4.09
CA LEU A 132 -10.93 -18.12 -3.96
C LEU A 132 -10.61 -17.20 -5.14
N ILE A 133 -9.33 -17.07 -5.50
CA ILE A 133 -8.83 -16.02 -6.39
C ILE A 133 -9.41 -16.10 -7.81
N PRO A 134 -9.57 -17.27 -8.46
CA PRO A 134 -10.15 -17.32 -9.80
C PRO A 134 -11.54 -16.68 -9.89
N SER A 135 -12.37 -16.86 -8.85
CA SER A 135 -13.70 -16.25 -8.78
C SER A 135 -13.63 -14.73 -8.65
N VAL A 136 -12.69 -14.21 -7.85
CA VAL A 136 -12.45 -12.76 -7.68
C VAL A 136 -12.01 -12.14 -9.00
N VAL A 137 -11.10 -12.80 -9.72
CA VAL A 137 -10.62 -12.37 -11.04
C VAL A 137 -11.75 -12.35 -12.08
N ASN A 138 -12.63 -13.36 -12.10
CA ASN A 138 -13.77 -13.40 -13.01
C ASN A 138 -14.75 -12.24 -12.81
N HIS A 139 -14.81 -11.66 -11.60
CA HIS A 139 -15.61 -10.47 -11.29
C HIS A 139 -14.83 -9.16 -11.46
N ARG A 140 -13.67 -9.21 -12.13
CA ARG A 140 -12.81 -8.05 -12.44
C ARG A 140 -12.33 -7.27 -11.21
N ILE A 141 -12.21 -7.95 -10.07
CA ILE A 141 -11.62 -7.39 -8.87
C ILE A 141 -10.10 -7.56 -8.92
N THR A 142 -9.38 -6.47 -8.69
CA THR A 142 -7.92 -6.40 -8.72
C THR A 142 -7.32 -6.92 -7.42
N ILE A 143 -6.31 -7.80 -7.50
CA ILE A 143 -5.61 -8.28 -6.31
C ILE A 143 -4.47 -7.32 -5.93
N VAL A 144 -4.53 -6.78 -4.72
CA VAL A 144 -3.50 -5.88 -4.16
C VAL A 144 -2.70 -6.62 -3.09
N SER A 145 -1.37 -6.64 -3.19
CA SER A 145 -0.55 -7.31 -2.17
C SER A 145 0.90 -6.82 -2.05
N GLY A 146 1.62 -7.52 -1.18
CA GLY A 146 2.94 -7.27 -0.65
C GLY A 146 4.12 -7.54 -1.58
N LEU A 147 3.95 -8.47 -2.53
CA LEU A 147 5.05 -9.24 -3.11
C LEU A 147 5.98 -9.92 -2.07
N ALA A 148 5.55 -10.03 -0.80
CA ALA A 148 6.30 -10.80 0.20
C ALA A 148 6.25 -12.29 -0.12
N ARG A 149 7.08 -13.09 0.56
CA ARG A 149 6.96 -14.56 0.48
C ARG A 149 5.61 -15.03 1.02
N GLY A 150 5.18 -16.22 0.62
CA GLY A 150 4.00 -16.88 1.18
C GLY A 150 2.71 -16.42 0.52
N ILE A 151 1.73 -16.01 1.32
CA ILE A 151 0.39 -15.62 0.82
C ILE A 151 0.48 -14.50 -0.22
N ASP A 152 1.29 -13.47 0.02
CA ASP A 152 1.37 -12.30 -0.86
C ASP A 152 1.88 -12.65 -2.27
N SER A 153 2.92 -13.47 -2.39
CA SER A 153 3.42 -13.90 -3.71
C SER A 153 2.44 -14.86 -4.39
N ARG A 154 1.85 -15.80 -3.63
CA ARG A 154 0.91 -16.76 -4.20
C ARG A 154 -0.40 -16.13 -4.65
N SER A 155 -0.89 -15.08 -3.99
CA SER A 155 -2.09 -14.38 -4.42
C SER A 155 -1.87 -13.69 -5.77
N HIS A 156 -0.72 -13.05 -5.97
CA HIS A 156 -0.32 -12.47 -7.26
C HIS A 156 -0.16 -13.54 -8.35
N GLU A 157 0.56 -14.62 -8.06
CA GLU A 157 0.76 -15.72 -9.03
C GLU A 157 -0.58 -16.33 -9.47
N GLN A 158 -1.48 -16.60 -8.52
CA GLN A 158 -2.79 -17.17 -8.82
C GLN A 158 -3.68 -16.20 -9.63
N ALA A 159 -3.63 -14.90 -9.31
CA ALA A 159 -4.37 -13.89 -10.04
C ALA A 159 -3.87 -13.75 -11.48
N LEU A 160 -2.55 -13.66 -11.68
CA LEU A 160 -1.91 -13.62 -13.00
C LEU A 160 -2.22 -14.88 -13.81
N ALA A 161 -2.10 -16.06 -13.20
CA ALA A 161 -2.42 -17.33 -13.86
C ALA A 161 -3.89 -17.43 -14.29
N SER A 162 -4.78 -16.72 -13.60
CA SER A 162 -6.22 -16.63 -13.93
C SER A 162 -6.52 -15.50 -14.94
N GLY A 163 -5.51 -14.77 -15.45
CA GLY A 163 -5.68 -13.65 -16.36
C GLY A 163 -6.21 -12.36 -15.68
N GLY A 164 -6.05 -12.25 -14.37
CA GLY A 164 -6.56 -11.14 -13.57
C GLY A 164 -5.59 -9.97 -13.40
N ALA A 165 -6.14 -8.84 -12.95
CA ALA A 165 -5.37 -7.66 -12.63
C ALA A 165 -4.70 -7.76 -11.24
N VAL A 166 -3.48 -7.23 -11.14
CA VAL A 166 -2.70 -7.22 -9.90
C VAL A 166 -2.02 -5.88 -9.65
N ILE A 167 -2.03 -5.45 -8.39
CA ILE A 167 -1.24 -4.30 -7.91
C ILE A 167 -0.26 -4.79 -6.84
N GLY A 168 1.02 -4.80 -7.16
CA GLY A 168 2.09 -5.05 -6.20
C GLY A 168 2.55 -3.74 -5.60
N VAL A 169 2.43 -3.58 -4.29
CA VAL A 169 3.08 -2.46 -3.61
C VAL A 169 4.47 -2.96 -3.14
N ILE A 170 5.50 -2.13 -3.01
CA ILE A 170 6.82 -2.57 -2.52
C ILE A 170 7.41 -1.58 -1.51
N GLY A 171 8.33 -2.09 -0.67
CA GLY A 171 9.04 -1.34 0.37
C GLY A 171 10.44 -0.85 -0.06
N THR A 172 10.68 -0.77 -1.36
CA THR A 172 11.98 -0.47 -1.98
C THR A 172 11.79 0.48 -3.17
N GLY A 173 12.88 1.00 -3.73
CA GLY A 173 12.82 1.66 -5.04
C GLY A 173 12.36 0.68 -6.13
N LEU A 174 11.82 1.20 -7.25
CA LEU A 174 11.38 0.38 -8.39
C LEU A 174 12.53 -0.43 -9.03
N ASP A 175 13.76 0.06 -8.89
CA ASP A 175 15.01 -0.56 -9.34
C ASP A 175 15.58 -1.60 -8.36
N GLN A 176 14.85 -1.91 -7.29
CA GLN A 176 15.25 -2.85 -6.25
C GLN A 176 14.20 -3.96 -6.11
N THR A 177 14.64 -5.14 -5.68
CA THR A 177 13.78 -6.31 -5.52
C THR A 177 13.95 -6.92 -4.14
N TYR A 178 12.83 -7.06 -3.42
CA TYR A 178 12.81 -7.78 -2.15
C TYR A 178 11.46 -8.49 -1.93
N PRO A 179 11.48 -9.79 -1.59
CA PRO A 179 12.65 -10.67 -1.49
C PRO A 179 13.23 -10.99 -2.87
N ARG A 180 14.55 -11.21 -2.97
CA ARG A 180 15.21 -11.56 -4.26
C ARG A 180 14.56 -12.75 -4.98
N SER A 181 14.03 -13.72 -4.21
CA SER A 181 13.33 -14.89 -4.76
C SER A 181 12.10 -14.53 -5.59
N ASN A 182 11.50 -13.37 -5.36
CA ASN A 182 10.27 -12.93 -6.04
C ASN A 182 10.58 -11.95 -7.18
N GLY A 183 11.83 -11.85 -7.65
CA GLY A 183 12.20 -10.90 -8.71
C GLY A 183 11.48 -11.14 -10.04
N ALA A 184 11.32 -12.41 -10.43
CA ALA A 184 10.55 -12.74 -11.63
C ALA A 184 9.07 -12.33 -11.48
N LEU A 185 8.47 -12.58 -10.31
CA LEU A 185 7.09 -12.20 -10.04
C LEU A 185 6.92 -10.67 -9.98
N GLN A 186 7.84 -9.94 -9.35
CA GLN A 186 7.81 -8.47 -9.33
C GLN A 186 7.88 -7.90 -10.75
N ALA A 187 8.73 -8.46 -11.62
CA ALA A 187 8.82 -8.06 -13.01
C ALA A 187 7.51 -8.36 -13.78
N GLN A 188 6.90 -9.53 -13.55
CA GLN A 188 5.59 -9.87 -14.13
C GLN A 188 4.48 -8.92 -13.68
N VAL A 189 4.43 -8.57 -12.38
CA VAL A 189 3.47 -7.58 -11.86
C VAL A 189 3.68 -6.21 -12.49
N ALA A 190 4.93 -5.79 -12.71
CA ALA A 190 5.23 -4.50 -13.32
C ALA A 190 4.90 -4.46 -14.83
N ASP A 191 4.93 -5.61 -15.51
CA ASP A 191 4.64 -5.76 -16.93
C ASP A 191 3.14 -5.92 -17.22
N GLN A 192 2.46 -6.79 -16.47
CA GLN A 192 1.07 -7.19 -16.72
C GLN A 192 0.06 -6.52 -15.77
N GLY A 193 0.54 -5.92 -14.68
CA GLY A 193 -0.27 -5.26 -13.67
C GLY A 193 0.24 -3.86 -13.37
N LEU A 194 0.34 -3.53 -12.08
CA LEU A 194 0.87 -2.26 -11.60
C LEU A 194 1.77 -2.49 -10.38
N LEU A 195 3.03 -2.08 -10.48
CA LEU A 195 3.97 -2.04 -9.37
C LEU A 195 4.01 -0.63 -8.78
N LEU A 196 3.89 -0.49 -7.46
CA LEU A 196 3.82 0.79 -6.74
C LEU A 196 4.84 0.88 -5.62
N THR A 197 5.40 2.07 -5.43
CA THR A 197 6.24 2.37 -4.27
C THR A 197 6.16 3.84 -3.88
N GLU A 198 6.30 4.13 -2.59
CA GLU A 198 6.50 5.50 -2.09
C GLU A 198 7.99 5.88 -2.04
N TYR A 199 8.89 4.92 -2.31
CA TYR A 199 10.31 5.08 -2.13
C TYR A 199 11.02 5.49 -3.43
N PRO A 200 11.96 6.44 -3.39
CA PRO A 200 12.74 6.80 -4.57
C PRO A 200 13.61 5.63 -5.05
N LEU A 201 14.15 5.78 -6.27
CA LEU A 201 15.14 4.85 -6.80
C LEU A 201 16.28 4.62 -5.81
N GLN A 202 16.89 3.44 -5.89
CA GLN A 202 18.01 2.99 -5.07
C GLN A 202 17.68 2.79 -3.58
N THR A 203 16.41 2.94 -3.17
CA THR A 203 16.02 2.70 -1.78
C THR A 203 16.08 1.21 -1.43
N PRO A 204 16.92 0.79 -0.47
CA PRO A 204 17.05 -0.62 -0.09
C PRO A 204 15.87 -1.10 0.76
N PRO A 205 15.70 -2.43 0.93
CA PRO A 205 14.67 -3.01 1.78
C PRO A 205 14.97 -2.79 3.27
N LEU A 206 14.49 -1.70 3.85
CA LEU A 206 14.60 -1.44 5.28
C LEU A 206 13.43 -2.05 6.06
N PRO A 207 13.64 -2.66 7.25
CA PRO A 207 12.58 -3.26 8.04
C PRO A 207 11.39 -2.33 8.31
N SER A 208 11.65 -1.04 8.54
CA SER A 208 10.61 -0.02 8.78
C SER A 208 9.73 0.27 7.57
N HIS A 209 10.17 -0.06 6.35
CA HIS A 209 9.40 0.21 5.13
C HIS A 209 8.22 -0.75 4.98
N PHE A 210 8.31 -1.98 5.47
CA PHE A 210 7.26 -2.96 5.28
C PHE A 210 5.97 -2.60 6.05
N PRO A 211 6.02 -2.27 7.36
CA PRO A 211 4.82 -1.77 8.05
C PRO A 211 4.33 -0.45 7.46
N ALA A 212 5.24 0.46 7.12
CA ALA A 212 4.87 1.78 6.57
C ALA A 212 4.13 1.67 5.24
N ARG A 213 4.53 0.72 4.38
CA ARG A 213 3.88 0.48 3.10
C ARG A 213 2.49 -0.18 3.26
N ASN A 214 2.26 -0.98 4.30
CA ASN A 214 1.00 -1.73 4.44
C ASN A 214 -0.24 -0.83 4.47
N ARG A 215 -0.11 0.42 4.91
CA ARG A 215 -1.20 1.42 4.82
C ARG A 215 -1.64 1.70 3.38
N ILE A 216 -0.74 1.55 2.41
CA ILE A 216 -1.04 1.74 0.98
C ILE A 216 -1.80 0.54 0.46
N ILE A 217 -1.45 -0.68 0.89
CA ILE A 217 -2.20 -1.90 0.56
C ILE A 217 -3.63 -1.78 1.11
N ALA A 218 -3.77 -1.48 2.40
CA ALA A 218 -5.06 -1.29 3.05
C ALA A 218 -5.84 -0.10 2.48
N GLY A 219 -5.15 0.97 2.11
CA GLY A 219 -5.77 2.18 1.57
C GLY A 219 -6.25 2.06 0.13
N LEU A 220 -5.74 1.10 -0.63
CA LEU A 220 -6.12 0.86 -2.03
C LEU A 220 -7.30 -0.10 -2.18
N CYS A 221 -7.68 -0.85 -1.13
CA CYS A 221 -8.72 -1.88 -1.22
C CYS A 221 -10.03 -1.45 -0.57
N GLN A 222 -11.14 -2.01 -1.06
CA GLN A 222 -12.43 -1.98 -0.36
C GLN A 222 -12.47 -3.06 0.73
N THR A 223 -11.86 -4.22 0.44
CA THR A 223 -11.86 -5.39 1.32
C THR A 223 -10.45 -5.93 1.50
N CYS A 224 -10.11 -6.33 2.72
CA CYS A 224 -8.83 -6.94 3.09
C CYS A 224 -9.06 -8.37 3.58
N LEU A 225 -8.55 -9.35 2.82
CA LEU A 225 -8.59 -10.77 3.13
C LEU A 225 -7.29 -11.22 3.81
N VAL A 226 -7.42 -11.76 5.03
CA VAL A 226 -6.33 -12.41 5.76
C VAL A 226 -6.45 -13.93 5.63
N VAL A 227 -5.52 -14.56 4.90
CA VAL A 227 -5.60 -16.01 4.60
C VAL A 227 -4.98 -16.86 5.70
N GLU A 228 -3.81 -16.48 6.18
CA GLU A 228 -3.13 -17.12 7.31
C GLU A 228 -2.38 -16.05 8.10
N ALA A 229 -2.48 -16.07 9.41
CA ALA A 229 -1.81 -15.14 10.30
C ALA A 229 -1.49 -15.80 11.64
N LYS A 230 -0.23 -15.67 12.07
CA LYS A 230 0.13 -15.92 13.48
C LYS A 230 -0.34 -14.73 14.32
N GLN A 231 -0.50 -14.94 15.62
CA GLN A 231 -0.70 -13.85 16.57
C GLN A 231 0.44 -12.83 16.44
N GLN A 232 0.13 -11.53 16.53
CA GLN A 232 1.08 -10.41 16.35
C GLN A 232 1.83 -10.39 15.00
N SER A 233 1.29 -11.02 13.95
CA SER A 233 1.92 -11.00 12.63
C SER A 233 1.72 -9.69 11.87
N GLY A 234 2.62 -9.40 10.92
CA GLY A 234 2.53 -8.20 10.10
C GLY A 234 1.27 -8.11 9.22
N SER A 235 0.61 -9.22 8.91
CA SER A 235 -0.68 -9.23 8.21
C SER A 235 -1.82 -8.71 9.09
N LEU A 236 -1.78 -8.96 10.41
CA LEU A 236 -2.74 -8.37 11.36
C LEU A 236 -2.58 -6.85 11.46
N ILE A 237 -1.35 -6.33 11.30
CA ILE A 237 -1.14 -4.88 11.20
C ILE A 237 -1.90 -4.31 9.99
N THR A 238 -1.84 -4.98 8.83
CA THR A 238 -2.59 -4.53 7.64
C THR A 238 -4.10 -4.64 7.83
N ALA A 239 -4.59 -5.70 8.48
CA ALA A 239 -6.01 -5.85 8.81
C ALA A 239 -6.50 -4.71 9.74
N ASN A 240 -5.72 -4.37 10.77
CA ASN A 240 -6.03 -3.26 11.66
C ASN A 240 -6.02 -1.91 10.94
N LEU A 241 -5.04 -1.69 10.03
CA LEU A 241 -5.04 -0.50 9.18
C LEU A 241 -6.29 -0.45 8.29
N ALA A 242 -6.70 -1.58 7.70
CA ALA A 242 -7.91 -1.65 6.89
C ALA A 242 -9.17 -1.26 7.70
N LEU A 243 -9.33 -1.78 8.93
CA LEU A 243 -10.42 -1.38 9.82
C LEU A 243 -10.40 0.12 10.14
N GLN A 244 -9.22 0.67 10.44
CA GLN A 244 -9.06 2.09 10.76
C GLN A 244 -9.44 3.01 9.60
N GLU A 245 -9.26 2.54 8.36
CA GLU A 245 -9.62 3.27 7.14
C GLU A 245 -11.02 2.88 6.62
N ASN A 246 -11.87 2.29 7.48
CA ASN A 246 -13.24 1.86 7.17
C ASN A 246 -13.31 0.90 5.97
N ARG A 247 -12.41 -0.07 5.92
CA ARG A 247 -12.43 -1.17 4.94
C ARG A 247 -12.99 -2.43 5.58
N ASN A 248 -13.61 -3.26 4.75
CA ASN A 248 -14.06 -4.58 5.19
C ASN A 248 -12.83 -5.45 5.49
N VAL A 249 -12.88 -6.17 6.61
CA VAL A 249 -11.85 -7.16 6.95
C VAL A 249 -12.49 -8.53 7.01
N CYS A 250 -11.90 -9.42 6.24
CA CYS A 250 -12.32 -10.80 6.12
C CYS A 250 -11.16 -11.72 6.48
N ALA A 251 -11.48 -12.88 7.03
CA ALA A 251 -10.46 -13.83 7.45
C ALA A 251 -10.86 -15.26 7.09
N VAL A 252 -9.87 -16.04 6.67
CA VAL A 252 -10.06 -17.46 6.39
C VAL A 252 -9.93 -18.23 7.71
N PRO A 253 -10.99 -18.95 8.15
CA PRO A 253 -10.91 -19.75 9.36
C PRO A 253 -9.98 -20.94 9.17
N GLY A 254 -9.29 -21.35 10.23
CA GLY A 254 -8.44 -22.53 10.18
C GLY A 254 -8.42 -23.33 11.48
N PRO A 255 -7.75 -24.48 11.50
CA PRO A 255 -7.69 -25.34 12.68
C PRO A 255 -7.16 -24.58 13.90
N ILE A 256 -7.83 -24.67 15.04
CA ILE A 256 -7.39 -24.02 16.30
C ILE A 256 -6.03 -24.54 16.79
N THR A 257 -5.58 -25.68 16.29
CA THR A 257 -4.26 -26.27 16.56
C THR A 257 -3.16 -25.73 15.66
N SER A 258 -3.50 -24.98 14.61
CA SER A 258 -2.54 -24.40 13.68
C SER A 258 -2.09 -23.02 14.15
N PRO A 259 -0.77 -22.80 14.39
CA PRO A 259 -0.27 -21.48 14.77
C PRO A 259 -0.53 -20.39 13.71
N THR A 260 -0.65 -20.76 12.43
CA THR A 260 -0.92 -19.83 11.33
C THR A 260 -2.40 -19.51 11.16
N SER A 261 -3.28 -20.12 11.96
CA SER A 261 -4.72 -19.85 11.98
C SER A 261 -5.16 -19.07 13.22
N LEU A 262 -4.30 -18.92 14.23
CA LEU A 262 -4.64 -18.21 15.46
C LEU A 262 -5.07 -16.76 15.18
N GLY A 263 -4.30 -16.01 14.39
CA GLY A 263 -4.62 -14.61 14.09
C GLY A 263 -5.86 -14.45 13.21
N THR A 264 -6.12 -15.36 12.28
CA THR A 264 -7.36 -15.30 11.48
C THR A 264 -8.59 -15.65 12.31
N ASN A 265 -8.49 -16.65 13.19
CA ASN A 265 -9.57 -17.00 14.10
C ASN A 265 -9.84 -15.89 15.15
N GLU A 266 -8.79 -15.23 15.64
CA GLU A 266 -8.91 -14.04 16.51
C GLU A 266 -9.68 -12.92 15.80
N LEU A 267 -9.29 -12.57 14.56
CA LEU A 267 -10.01 -11.58 13.76
C LEU A 267 -11.49 -11.93 13.59
N ILE A 268 -11.81 -13.19 13.32
CA ILE A 268 -13.21 -13.65 13.19
C ILE A 268 -13.95 -13.47 14.52
N SER A 269 -13.31 -13.81 15.65
CA SER A 269 -13.91 -13.62 16.98
C SER A 269 -14.13 -12.14 17.34
N GLU A 270 -13.34 -11.24 16.76
CA GLU A 270 -13.43 -9.79 16.90
C GLU A 270 -14.42 -9.15 15.90
N GLY A 271 -15.03 -9.95 15.02
CA GLY A 271 -16.09 -9.51 14.10
C GLY A 271 -15.70 -9.44 12.62
N ALA A 272 -14.50 -9.88 12.23
CA ALA A 272 -14.15 -10.02 10.81
C ALA A 272 -15.03 -11.09 10.13
N GLN A 273 -15.41 -10.84 8.88
CA GLN A 273 -16.26 -11.78 8.13
C GLN A 273 -15.50 -13.09 7.84
N PRO A 274 -16.01 -14.26 8.26
CA PRO A 274 -15.40 -15.54 7.93
C PRO A 274 -15.62 -15.87 6.44
N ILE A 275 -14.54 -16.20 5.73
CA ILE A 275 -14.60 -16.58 4.31
C ILE A 275 -14.44 -18.09 4.18
N LEU A 276 -15.54 -18.79 3.89
CA LEU A 276 -15.58 -20.24 3.69
C LEU A 276 -15.48 -20.60 2.21
N ASN A 277 -15.94 -19.70 1.33
CA ASN A 277 -15.94 -19.87 -0.11
C ASN A 277 -15.92 -18.52 -0.84
N SER A 278 -15.83 -18.54 -2.17
CA SER A 278 -15.73 -17.30 -2.96
C SER A 278 -17.00 -16.45 -2.93
N LYS A 279 -18.19 -17.03 -2.69
CA LYS A 279 -19.42 -16.24 -2.59
C LYS A 279 -19.41 -15.33 -1.38
N ASP A 280 -18.93 -15.84 -0.24
CA ASP A 280 -18.80 -15.05 0.99
C ASP A 280 -17.90 -13.83 0.76
N LEU A 281 -16.84 -14.01 -0.02
CA LEU A 281 -15.89 -12.95 -0.35
C LEU A 281 -16.44 -11.95 -1.37
N LEU A 282 -17.20 -12.43 -2.36
CA LEU A 282 -17.79 -11.58 -3.40
C LEU A 282 -18.92 -10.70 -2.86
N ALA A 283 -19.68 -11.19 -1.87
CA ALA A 283 -20.74 -10.42 -1.22
C ALA A 283 -20.22 -9.10 -0.60
N GLU A 284 -18.94 -9.06 -0.20
CA GLU A 284 -18.29 -7.85 0.32
C GLU A 284 -18.11 -6.74 -0.73
N PHE A 285 -18.31 -7.06 -2.01
CA PHE A 285 -18.20 -6.12 -3.13
C PHE A 285 -19.56 -5.77 -3.74
N ASP A 286 -20.68 -6.34 -3.26
CA ASP A 286 -22.02 -6.05 -3.77
C ASP A 286 -22.34 -4.54 -3.80
N PRO A 287 -22.05 -3.74 -2.74
CA PRO A 287 -22.30 -2.30 -2.77
C PRO A 287 -21.55 -1.55 -3.87
N TRP A 288 -20.41 -2.09 -4.31
CA TRP A 288 -19.61 -1.50 -5.37
C TRP A 288 -20.21 -1.83 -6.75
N PHE A 289 -20.66 -3.07 -6.95
CA PHE A 289 -21.35 -3.46 -8.17
C PHE A 289 -22.70 -2.75 -8.34
N GLU A 290 -23.41 -2.47 -7.24
CA GLU A 290 -24.66 -1.71 -7.26
C GLU A 290 -24.43 -0.22 -7.59
N ALA A 291 -23.29 0.36 -7.20
CA ALA A 291 -22.97 1.76 -7.47
C ALA A 291 -22.56 2.03 -8.93
N GLU A 292 -22.14 0.99 -9.67
CA GLU A 292 -21.78 1.09 -11.10
C GLU A 292 -22.93 0.73 -12.06
N ALA A 293 -24.05 0.20 -11.55
CA ALA A 293 -25.23 -0.19 -12.33
C ALA A 293 -26.20 0.99 -12.58
#